data_AF-A0A928ITT2-F1
#
_entry.id   AF-A0A928ITT2-F1
#
_cell.length_a   1.000
_cell.length_b   1.000
_cell.length_c   1.000
_cell.angle_alpha   90.00
_cell.angle_beta   90.00
_cell.angle_gamma   90.00
#
_symmetry.space_group_name_H-M   'P 1'
#
loop_
_entity.id
_entity.type
_entity.pdbx_description
1 polymer ?
#
loop_
_entity_poly.entity_id
_entity_poly.type
_entity_poly.pdbx_seq_one_letter_code
_entity_poly.pdbx_strand_id
1 'polypeptide(L)'
;MNKLIKVFLFLISILLAFSSCNSNSKVIEQCDIVEEESWFNEAYTKGDKIYYSTYVTVKNTSKNDVTIKLVGDLSKERDNGRVKEERITAVDKNGISKFEIKSKESVSLELLFIGTLPKKESKDSPLKEDRLLFPIDIKIA
;
A
#
# COMPACT_ATOMS: atom_id res chain seq x y z
N MET A 1 54.26 -29.66 16.58
CA MET A 1 52.99 -29.14 16.02
C MET A 1 53.16 -27.67 15.70
N ASN A 2 53.32 -27.34 14.41
CA ASN A 2 53.93 -26.10 13.92
C ASN A 2 53.12 -24.84 14.28
N LYS A 3 53.81 -23.79 14.78
CA LYS A 3 53.23 -22.45 15.04
C LYS A 3 52.43 -21.92 13.84
N LEU A 4 52.85 -22.26 12.62
CA LEU A 4 52.15 -21.95 11.36
C LEU A 4 50.73 -22.54 11.29
N ILE A 5 50.51 -23.75 11.80
CA ILE A 5 49.19 -24.41 11.78
C ILE A 5 48.21 -23.71 12.72
N LYS A 6 48.69 -23.23 13.89
CA LYS A 6 47.86 -22.47 14.84
C LYS A 6 47.46 -21.10 14.30
N VAL A 7 48.35 -20.42 13.58
CA VAL A 7 48.05 -19.12 12.93
C VAL A 7 47.05 -19.30 11.79
N PHE A 8 47.19 -20.36 10.99
CA PHE A 8 46.29 -20.66 9.89
C PHE A 8 44.86 -20.99 10.38
N LEU A 9 44.74 -21.76 11.48
CA LEU A 9 43.45 -22.05 12.10
C LEU A 9 42.77 -20.80 12.70
N PHE A 10 43.54 -19.88 13.28
CA PHE A 10 43.01 -18.64 13.84
C PHE A 10 42.47 -17.68 12.75
N LEU A 11 43.14 -17.61 11.60
CA LEU A 11 42.67 -16.80 10.46
C LEU A 11 41.38 -17.35 9.85
N ILE A 12 41.21 -18.67 9.76
CA ILE A 12 39.97 -19.30 9.28
C ILE A 12 38.79 -19.02 10.23
N SER A 13 39.02 -19.02 11.55
CA SER A 13 37.96 -18.68 12.51
C SER A 13 37.52 -17.21 12.44
N ILE A 14 38.41 -16.29 12.08
CA ILE A 14 38.06 -14.89 11.85
C ILE A 14 37.30 -14.73 10.53
N LEU A 15 37.69 -15.46 9.48
CA LEU A 15 37.03 -15.39 8.18
C LEU A 15 35.59 -15.95 8.22
N LEU A 16 35.34 -16.99 9.02
CA LEU A 16 34.00 -17.55 9.24
C LEU A 16 33.08 -16.65 10.09
N ALA A 17 33.63 -15.73 10.89
CA ALA A 17 32.84 -14.81 11.71
C ALA A 17 32.21 -13.65 10.89
N PHE A 18 32.71 -13.37 9.69
CA PHE A 18 32.16 -12.34 8.80
C PHE A 18 31.07 -12.85 7.85
N SER A 19 30.84 -14.16 7.78
CA SER A 19 29.88 -14.75 6.84
C SER A 19 28.44 -14.84 7.35
N SER A 20 28.16 -14.36 8.57
CA SER A 20 26.82 -14.37 9.18
C SER A 20 26.15 -12.99 9.25
N CYS A 21 26.60 -12.01 8.47
CA CYS A 21 25.70 -10.93 8.07
C CYS A 21 24.78 -11.45 6.95
N ASN A 22 23.92 -12.41 7.31
CA ASN A 22 22.69 -12.65 6.57
C ASN A 22 21.84 -11.39 6.81
N SER A 23 22.02 -10.38 5.97
CA SER A 23 21.03 -9.35 5.76
C SER A 23 19.81 -10.04 5.17
N ASN A 24 19.00 -10.64 6.04
CA ASN A 24 17.57 -10.64 5.88
C ASN A 24 17.21 -9.17 5.74
N SER A 25 17.17 -8.68 4.50
CA SER A 25 16.58 -7.40 4.17
C SER A 25 15.12 -7.54 4.58
N LYS A 26 14.82 -7.21 5.84
CA LYS A 26 13.48 -6.76 6.21
C LYS A 26 13.15 -5.74 5.14
N VAL A 27 12.12 -6.03 4.35
CA VAL A 27 11.44 -4.99 3.61
C VAL A 27 11.07 -3.99 4.68
N ILE A 28 11.86 -2.92 4.80
CA ILE A 28 11.57 -1.85 5.73
C ILE A 28 10.28 -1.30 5.17
N GLU A 29 9.15 -1.51 5.86
CA GLU A 29 7.90 -0.84 5.55
C GLU A 29 8.21 0.66 5.59
N GLN A 30 8.29 1.27 4.39
CA GLN A 30 8.76 2.64 4.24
C GLN A 30 7.62 3.64 4.44
N CYS A 31 6.39 3.16 4.26
CA CYS A 31 5.18 3.95 4.39
C CYS A 31 4.11 3.12 5.09
N ASP A 32 3.37 3.79 5.98
CA ASP A 32 2.26 3.22 6.76
C ASP A 32 0.99 4.02 6.51
N ILE A 33 -0.17 3.36 6.55
CA ILE A 33 -1.47 4.03 6.56
C ILE A 33 -1.81 4.37 8.01
N VAL A 34 -2.16 5.64 8.26
CA VAL A 34 -2.63 6.11 9.56
C VAL A 34 -4.13 5.92 9.60
N GLU A 35 -4.59 4.77 10.11
CA GLU A 35 -6.00 4.36 10.06
C GLU A 35 -6.94 5.33 10.76
N GLU A 36 -6.53 5.89 11.90
CA GLU A 36 -7.29 6.86 12.68
C GLU A 36 -7.48 8.22 11.97
N GLU A 37 -6.62 8.51 10.99
CA GLU A 37 -6.67 9.70 10.14
C GLU A 37 -7.12 9.37 8.70
N SER A 38 -7.69 8.17 8.50
CA SER A 38 -8.17 7.70 7.19
C SER A 38 -9.63 7.27 7.29
N TRP A 39 -10.46 7.70 6.35
CA TRP A 39 -11.89 7.38 6.37
C TRP A 39 -12.50 7.29 4.98
N PHE A 40 -13.56 6.49 4.92
CA PHE A 40 -14.46 6.48 3.78
C PHE A 40 -15.35 7.72 3.81
N ASN A 41 -15.49 8.41 2.68
CA ASN A 41 -16.31 9.61 2.57
C ASN A 41 -17.69 9.27 1.97
N GLU A 42 -17.72 8.83 0.72
CA GLU A 42 -18.96 8.46 0.05
C GLU A 42 -18.70 7.49 -1.11
N ALA A 43 -19.77 6.86 -1.59
CA ALA A 43 -19.74 6.13 -2.84
C ALA A 43 -20.80 6.68 -3.80
N TYR A 44 -20.53 6.64 -5.09
CA TYR A 44 -21.52 7.00 -6.11
C TYR A 44 -21.28 6.20 -7.38
N THR A 45 -22.32 6.10 -8.20
CA THR A 45 -22.24 5.46 -9.51
C THR A 45 -22.30 6.50 -10.61
N LYS A 46 -21.53 6.29 -11.67
CA LYS A 46 -21.59 7.09 -12.90
C LYS A 46 -21.36 6.18 -14.11
N GLY A 47 -22.36 6.05 -14.96
CA GLY A 47 -22.33 5.07 -16.04
C GLY A 47 -22.18 3.65 -15.49
N ASP A 48 -21.26 2.86 -16.03
CA ASP A 48 -20.98 1.48 -15.62
C ASP A 48 -19.97 1.34 -14.48
N LYS A 49 -19.67 2.44 -13.79
CA LYS A 49 -18.65 2.50 -12.74
C LYS A 49 -19.22 2.88 -11.38
N ILE A 50 -18.58 2.38 -10.34
CA ILE A 50 -18.74 2.80 -8.96
C ILE A 50 -17.46 3.47 -8.49
N TYR A 51 -17.61 4.57 -7.78
CA TYR A 51 -16.55 5.41 -7.25
C TYR A 51 -16.66 5.37 -5.74
N TYR A 52 -15.57 5.03 -5.06
CA TYR A 52 -15.44 5.12 -3.61
C TYR A 52 -14.49 6.29 -3.31
N SER A 53 -15.05 7.39 -2.80
CA SER A 53 -14.31 8.57 -2.34
C SER A 53 -13.82 8.33 -0.91
N THR A 54 -12.53 8.55 -0.69
CA THR A 54 -11.85 8.26 0.57
C THR A 54 -10.81 9.32 0.87
N TYR A 55 -10.56 9.57 2.15
CA TYR A 55 -9.39 10.28 2.62
C TYR A 55 -8.43 9.25 3.23
N VAL A 56 -7.21 9.20 2.74
CA VAL A 56 -6.19 8.24 3.21
C VAL A 56 -4.96 9.00 3.62
N THR A 57 -4.59 8.86 4.89
CA THR A 57 -3.37 9.46 5.43
C THR A 57 -2.24 8.45 5.41
N VAL A 58 -1.14 8.82 4.76
CA VAL A 58 0.05 7.97 4.61
C VAL A 58 1.25 8.66 5.23
N LYS A 59 1.99 7.92 6.06
CA LYS A 59 3.20 8.38 6.73
C LYS A 59 4.41 7.67 6.16
N ASN A 60 5.38 8.42 5.63
CA ASN A 60 6.67 7.88 5.22
C ASN A 60 7.64 7.87 6.41
N THR A 61 7.98 6.69 6.91
CA THR A 61 8.91 6.52 8.03
C THR A 61 10.36 6.40 7.58
N SER A 62 10.64 6.37 6.28
CA SER A 62 11.99 6.26 5.72
C SER A 62 12.73 7.60 5.72
N LYS A 63 14.04 7.55 5.40
CA LYS A 63 14.89 8.75 5.25
C LYS A 63 14.87 9.34 3.83
N ASN A 64 14.19 8.69 2.90
CA ASN A 64 14.15 9.08 1.50
C ASN A 64 12.71 9.38 1.09
N ASP A 65 12.55 10.14 0.01
CA ASP A 65 11.25 10.28 -0.63
C ASP A 65 10.86 8.92 -1.25
N VAL A 66 9.59 8.57 -1.16
CA VAL A 66 9.06 7.29 -1.63
C VAL A 66 7.88 7.54 -2.55
N THR A 67 7.89 6.92 -3.73
CA THR A 67 6.72 6.92 -4.60
C THR A 67 5.91 5.65 -4.38
N ILE A 68 4.62 5.81 -4.11
CA ILE A 68 3.70 4.71 -3.80
C ILE A 68 2.50 4.67 -4.74
N LYS A 69 1.86 3.51 -4.78
CA LYS A 69 0.48 3.31 -5.22
C LYS A 69 -0.32 2.75 -4.05
N LEU A 70 -1.58 3.17 -3.95
CA LEU A 70 -2.53 2.65 -2.96
C LEU A 70 -3.50 1.70 -3.65
N VAL A 71 -3.65 0.50 -3.11
CA VAL A 71 -4.49 -0.55 -3.68
C VAL A 71 -5.51 -1.01 -2.65
N GLY A 72 -6.78 -0.70 -2.88
CA GLY A 72 -7.88 -1.14 -2.03
C GLY A 72 -8.21 -2.60 -2.26
N ASP A 73 -8.51 -3.31 -1.19
CA ASP A 73 -9.11 -4.64 -1.18
C ASP A 73 -10.63 -4.54 -1.06
N LEU A 74 -11.30 -4.80 -2.17
CA LEU A 74 -12.75 -4.80 -2.33
C LEU A 74 -13.30 -6.23 -2.46
N SER A 75 -12.62 -7.24 -1.90
CA SER A 75 -13.09 -8.63 -1.90
C SER A 75 -14.52 -8.76 -1.43
N LYS A 76 -14.89 -8.10 -0.32
CA LYS A 76 -16.26 -8.10 0.20
C LYS A 76 -17.27 -7.50 -0.79
N GLU A 77 -16.84 -6.50 -1.56
CA GLU A 77 -17.69 -5.76 -2.50
C GLU A 77 -17.84 -6.52 -3.82
N ARG A 78 -16.85 -7.33 -4.16
CA ARG A 78 -16.98 -8.29 -5.25
C ARG A 78 -17.93 -9.41 -4.84
N ASP A 79 -17.73 -9.97 -3.65
CA ASP A 79 -18.47 -11.14 -3.19
C ASP A 79 -19.96 -10.83 -2.96
N ASN A 80 -20.30 -9.58 -2.59
CA ASN A 80 -21.68 -9.10 -2.51
C ASN A 80 -22.24 -8.62 -3.86
N GLY A 81 -21.48 -8.76 -4.95
CA GLY A 81 -21.92 -8.43 -6.30
C GLY A 81 -22.10 -6.94 -6.57
N ARG A 82 -21.31 -6.07 -5.91
CA ARG A 82 -21.33 -4.62 -6.14
C ARG A 82 -20.29 -4.15 -7.12
N VAL A 83 -19.13 -4.81 -7.15
CA VAL A 83 -18.03 -4.50 -8.07
C VAL A 83 -17.53 -5.80 -8.72
N LYS A 84 -16.89 -5.71 -9.89
CA LYS A 84 -16.29 -6.89 -10.54
C LYS A 84 -14.89 -7.18 -10.00
N GLU A 85 -14.15 -6.13 -9.69
CA GLU A 85 -12.75 -6.19 -9.30
C GLU A 85 -12.58 -6.41 -7.79
N GLU A 86 -11.71 -7.33 -7.42
CA GLU A 86 -11.28 -7.51 -6.02
C GLU A 86 -10.31 -6.41 -5.59
N ARG A 87 -9.44 -5.95 -6.50
CA ARG A 87 -8.34 -5.03 -6.18
C ARG A 87 -8.34 -3.86 -7.12
N ILE A 88 -8.35 -2.65 -6.56
CA ILE A 88 -8.46 -1.41 -7.32
C ILE A 88 -7.35 -0.46 -6.87
N THR A 89 -6.66 0.14 -7.84
CA THR A 89 -5.66 1.18 -7.56
C THR A 89 -6.34 2.53 -7.43
N ALA A 90 -6.01 3.28 -6.39
CA ALA A 90 -6.52 4.61 -6.15
C ALA A 90 -6.01 5.62 -7.19
N VAL A 91 -6.80 6.65 -7.46
CA VAL A 91 -6.38 7.84 -8.20
C VAL A 91 -6.79 9.11 -7.47
N ASP A 92 -6.05 10.20 -7.65
CA ASP A 92 -6.50 11.53 -7.23
C ASP A 92 -7.58 12.10 -8.18
N LYS A 93 -8.03 13.33 -7.90
CA LYS A 93 -8.97 14.08 -8.74
C LYS A 93 -8.50 14.31 -10.19
N ASN A 94 -7.20 14.19 -10.46
CA ASN A 94 -6.60 14.35 -11.78
C ASN A 94 -6.37 13.00 -12.49
N GLY A 95 -6.70 11.87 -11.85
CA GLY A 95 -6.46 10.54 -12.39
C GLY A 95 -5.03 10.00 -12.14
N ILE A 96 -4.23 10.65 -11.30
CA ILE A 96 -2.86 10.23 -10.97
C ILE A 96 -2.92 9.11 -9.93
N SER A 97 -2.21 8.01 -10.18
CA SER A 97 -2.18 6.82 -9.30
C SER A 97 -0.85 6.61 -8.56
N LYS A 98 0.15 7.46 -8.81
CA LYS A 98 1.45 7.43 -8.14
C LYS A 98 1.58 8.68 -7.26
N PHE A 99 1.88 8.47 -5.98
CA PHE A 99 1.97 9.54 -5.00
C PHE A 99 3.37 9.56 -4.42
N GLU A 100 4.03 10.71 -4.47
CA GLU A 100 5.31 10.90 -3.80
C GLU A 100 5.06 11.33 -2.36
N ILE A 101 5.59 10.57 -1.41
CA ILE A 101 5.54 10.88 0.02
C ILE A 101 6.95 11.27 0.44
N LYS A 102 7.14 12.52 0.85
CA LYS A 102 8.44 13.03 1.25
C LYS A 102 8.97 12.34 2.50
N SER A 103 10.29 12.29 2.62
CA SER A 103 10.94 11.64 3.75
C SER A 103 10.41 12.17 5.09
N LYS A 104 10.06 11.27 6.01
CA LYS A 104 9.58 11.62 7.37
C LYS A 104 8.28 12.43 7.41
N GLU A 105 7.56 12.57 6.30
CA GLU A 105 6.30 13.31 6.25
C GLU A 105 5.07 12.40 6.40
N SER A 106 3.96 13.03 6.80
CA SER A 106 2.61 12.47 6.75
C SER A 106 1.77 13.33 5.82
N VAL A 107 1.04 12.71 4.91
CA VAL A 107 0.17 13.42 3.95
C VAL A 107 -1.20 12.76 3.90
N SER A 108 -2.24 13.59 3.89
CA SER A 108 -3.61 13.15 3.64
C SER A 108 -3.95 13.31 2.16
N LEU A 109 -4.40 12.23 1.54
CA LEU A 109 -4.73 12.15 0.13
C LEU A 109 -6.24 11.96 -0.04
N GLU A 110 -6.85 12.83 -0.85
CA GLU A 110 -8.22 12.62 -1.33
C GLU A 110 -8.18 11.73 -2.58
N LEU A 111 -8.77 10.55 -2.47
CA LEU A 111 -8.61 9.47 -3.43
C LEU A 111 -9.94 8.89 -3.89
N LEU A 112 -9.93 8.36 -5.10
CA LEU A 112 -11.00 7.59 -5.70
C LEU A 112 -10.52 6.17 -6.02
N PHE A 113 -11.24 5.18 -5.49
CA PHE A 113 -11.16 3.81 -5.98
C PHE A 113 -12.31 3.59 -6.96
N ILE A 114 -11.98 3.29 -8.21
CA ILE A 114 -12.95 3.23 -9.32
C ILE A 114 -13.09 1.79 -9.79
N GLY A 115 -14.26 1.20 -9.53
CA GLY A 115 -14.61 -0.16 -9.90
C GLY A 115 -15.66 -0.24 -11.00
N THR A 116 -15.80 -1.41 -11.61
CA THR A 116 -16.81 -1.69 -12.64
C THR A 116 -18.01 -2.40 -12.03
N LEU A 117 -19.21 -1.96 -12.36
CA LEU A 117 -20.45 -2.58 -11.90
C LEU A 117 -20.73 -3.91 -12.62
N PRO A 118 -21.28 -4.94 -11.92
CA PRO A 118 -21.56 -6.26 -12.50
C PRO A 118 -22.73 -6.32 -13.50
N LYS A 119 -23.66 -5.34 -13.49
CA LYS A 119 -24.76 -5.23 -14.48
C LYS A 119 -24.86 -3.80 -15.03
N LYS A 120 -25.30 -3.67 -16.29
CA LYS A 120 -25.32 -2.42 -17.09
C LYS A 120 -26.40 -1.40 -16.71
N GLU A 121 -27.17 -1.65 -15.65
CA GLU A 121 -28.27 -0.77 -15.23
C GLU A 121 -27.95 -0.11 -13.89
N SER A 122 -27.14 0.94 -13.93
CA SER A 122 -27.02 1.89 -12.84
C SER A 122 -27.55 3.22 -13.33
N LYS A 123 -28.59 3.72 -12.66
CA LYS A 123 -28.87 5.15 -12.67
C LYS A 123 -27.76 5.81 -11.87
N ASP A 124 -27.15 6.86 -12.41
CA ASP A 124 -26.24 7.72 -11.67
C ASP A 124 -26.91 8.11 -10.35
N SER A 125 -26.31 7.73 -9.23
CA SER A 125 -26.91 7.94 -7.92
C SER A 125 -25.83 7.96 -6.83
N PRO A 126 -25.93 8.88 -5.87
CA PRO A 126 -25.14 8.80 -4.65
C PRO A 126 -25.58 7.57 -3.86
N LEU A 127 -24.60 6.80 -3.39
CA LEU A 127 -24.78 5.71 -2.43
C LEU A 127 -24.34 6.26 -1.08
N LYS A 128 -25.30 6.76 -0.30
CA LYS A 128 -25.02 7.13 1.09
C LYS A 128 -24.81 5.85 1.90
N GLU A 129 -23.58 5.61 2.28
CA GLU A 129 -23.18 4.45 3.07
C GLU A 129 -22.43 4.93 4.30
N ASP A 130 -22.95 4.58 5.47
CA ASP A 130 -22.16 4.66 6.70
C ASP A 130 -21.34 3.37 6.80
N ARG A 131 -20.04 3.48 6.56
CA ARG A 131 -19.15 2.33 6.50
C ARG A 131 -17.71 2.70 6.85
N LEU A 132 -17.00 1.69 7.33
CA LEU A 132 -15.55 1.76 7.50
C LEU A 132 -14.84 1.73 6.14
N LEU A 133 -13.63 2.28 6.14
CA LEU A 133 -12.70 2.14 5.03
C LEU A 133 -12.38 0.65 4.83
N PHE A 134 -12.39 0.21 3.58
CA PHE A 134 -11.90 -1.13 3.24
C PHE A 134 -10.38 -1.20 3.42
N PRO A 135 -9.78 -2.40 3.57
CA PRO A 135 -8.33 -2.51 3.69
C PRO A 135 -7.62 -1.91 2.47
N ILE A 136 -6.50 -1.24 2.70
CA ILE A 136 -5.68 -0.62 1.65
C ILE A 136 -4.24 -1.09 1.82
N ASP A 137 -3.65 -1.57 0.74
CA ASP A 137 -2.24 -1.94 0.67
C ASP A 137 -1.42 -0.83 0.00
N ILE A 138 -0.20 -0.61 0.51
CA ILE A 138 0.80 0.25 -0.12
C ILE A 138 1.71 -0.58 -1.03
N LYS A 139 1.91 -0.11 -2.27
CA LYS A 139 2.90 -0.67 -3.20
C LYS A 139 3.92 0.38 -3.60
N ILE A 140 5.21 0.07 -3.46
CA ILE A 140 6.30 0.92 -3.98
C ILE A 140 6.26 0.91 -5.52
N ALA A 141 6.39 2.09 -6.14
CA ALA A 141 6.02 2.34 -7.54
C ALA A 141 7.18 2.63 -8.50
#